data_AF-A0AAE1Q3K5-F1
#
_entry.id   AF-A0AAE1Q3K5-F1
#
_cell.length_a   1.000
_cell.length_b   1.000
_cell.length_c   1.000
_cell.angle_alpha   90.00
_cell.angle_beta   90.00
_cell.angle_gamma   90.00
#
_symmetry.space_group_name_H-M   'P 1'
#
loop_
_entity.id
_entity.type
_entity.pdbx_description
1 polymer ?
#
loop_
_entity_poly.entity_id
_entity_poly.type
_entity_poly.pdbx_seq_one_letter_code
_entity_poly.pdbx_strand_id
1 'polypeptide(L)'
;MKKKDIRVFVNEDLTPLRSAMRRMVKEQVSVKNVTTRNGKILAWLTDEPNRAIEINTPDELSKVGIVTPDWKRLHMDHIVWENNV
;
A
#
# COMPACT_ATOMS: atom_id res chain seq x y z
N MET A 1 -41.33 -9.99 -1.34
CA MET A 1 -40.08 -9.31 -0.93
C MET A 1 -39.14 -9.21 -2.14
N LYS A 2 -38.83 -8.00 -2.63
CA LYS A 2 -37.81 -7.82 -3.68
C LYS A 2 -36.43 -7.94 -3.04
N LYS A 3 -35.62 -8.93 -3.44
CA LYS A 3 -34.21 -9.04 -3.02
C LYS A 3 -33.48 -7.77 -3.52
N LYS A 4 -32.93 -6.98 -2.61
CA LYS A 4 -32.04 -5.87 -2.97
C LYS A 4 -30.79 -6.49 -3.61
N ASP A 5 -30.54 -6.13 -4.86
CA ASP A 5 -29.32 -6.50 -5.60
C ASP A 5 -28.15 -5.72 -4.98
N ILE A 6 -27.52 -6.31 -3.94
CA ILE A 6 -26.35 -5.72 -3.27
C ILE A 6 -25.14 -6.04 -4.14
N ARG A 7 -24.79 -5.13 -5.05
CA ARG A 7 -23.53 -5.19 -5.77
C ARG A 7 -22.42 -4.73 -4.82
N VAL A 8 -21.70 -5.69 -4.26
CA VAL A 8 -20.48 -5.40 -3.49
C VAL A 8 -19.40 -5.01 -4.48
N PHE A 9 -19.12 -3.71 -4.59
CA PHE A 9 -17.95 -3.24 -5.32
C PHE A 9 -16.71 -3.61 -4.50
N VAL A 10 -16.06 -4.72 -4.85
CA VAL A 10 -14.74 -5.06 -4.32
C VAL A 10 -13.76 -4.08 -4.96
N ASN A 11 -13.50 -2.97 -4.27
CA ASN A 11 -12.46 -2.05 -4.70
C ASN A 11 -11.12 -2.75 -4.48
N GLU A 12 -10.39 -3.06 -5.55
CA GLU A 12 -9.04 -3.65 -5.47
C GLU A 12 -8.07 -2.76 -4.68
N ASP A 13 -8.39 -1.48 -4.51
CA ASP A 13 -7.65 -0.53 -3.65
C ASP A 13 -7.82 -0.82 -2.15
N LEU A 14 -8.80 -1.65 -1.75
CA LEU A 14 -9.17 -1.93 -0.35
C LEU A 14 -8.73 -3.32 0.16
N THR A 15 -7.81 -4.00 -0.53
CA THR A 15 -7.21 -5.19 0.09
C THR A 15 -6.51 -4.76 1.40
N PRO A 16 -6.58 -5.57 2.47
CA PRO A 16 -5.92 -5.25 3.73
C PRO A 16 -4.46 -4.86 3.52
N LEU A 17 -3.75 -5.60 2.67
CA LEU A 17 -2.37 -5.34 2.30
C LEU A 17 -2.16 -3.97 1.65
N ARG A 18 -2.96 -3.60 0.62
CA ARG A 18 -2.82 -2.28 -0.01
C ARG A 18 -3.12 -1.15 0.96
N SER A 19 -4.13 -1.31 1.80
CA SER A 19 -4.46 -0.32 2.83
C SER A 19 -3.28 -0.12 3.80
N ALA A 20 -2.67 -1.22 4.25
CA ALA A 20 -1.51 -1.20 5.13
C ALA A 20 -0.29 -0.55 4.45
N MET A 21 0.02 -0.96 3.20
CA MET A 21 1.08 -0.35 2.40
C MET A 21 0.88 1.15 2.22
N ARG A 22 -0.32 1.58 1.82
CA ARG A 22 -0.65 3.00 1.63
C ARG A 22 -0.44 3.79 2.91
N ARG A 23 -0.84 3.23 4.06
CA ARG A 23 -0.64 3.85 5.37
C ARG A 23 0.84 4.01 5.68
N MET A 24 1.66 2.97 5.50
CA MET A 24 3.11 3.04 5.73
C MET A 24 3.77 4.11 4.85
N VAL A 25 3.39 4.17 3.57
CA VAL A 25 3.89 5.17 2.62
C VAL A 25 3.51 6.59 3.07
N LYS A 26 2.26 6.79 3.53
CA LYS A 26 1.80 8.10 4.03
C LYS A 26 2.52 8.55 5.31
N GLU A 27 2.97 7.61 6.14
CA GLU A 27 3.67 7.90 7.39
C GLU A 27 5.16 8.25 7.17
N GLN A 28 5.70 8.10 5.95
CA GLN A 28 7.08 8.49 5.64
C GLN A 28 7.26 10.01 5.57
N VAL A 29 8.32 10.50 6.23
CA VAL A 29 8.68 11.93 6.25
C VAL A 29 9.01 12.47 4.85
N SER A 30 9.58 11.63 3.99
CA SER A 30 9.93 11.96 2.61
C SER A 30 8.70 12.06 1.69
N VAL A 31 7.52 11.62 2.13
CA VAL A 31 6.31 11.56 1.30
C VAL A 31 5.40 12.75 1.59
N LYS A 32 5.16 13.57 0.55
CA LYS A 32 4.28 14.74 0.61
C LYS A 32 2.81 14.36 0.43
N ASN A 33 2.51 13.44 -0.48
CA ASN A 33 1.13 13.04 -0.78
C ASN A 33 1.05 11.57 -1.23
N VAL A 34 -0.09 10.93 -0.97
CA VAL A 34 -0.37 9.54 -1.36
C VAL A 34 -1.81 9.39 -1.83
N THR A 35 -2.01 8.77 -2.99
CA THR A 35 -3.34 8.35 -3.48
C THR A 35 -3.32 6.91 -4.01
N THR A 36 -4.49 6.38 -4.35
CA THR A 36 -4.62 5.10 -5.06
C THR A 36 -5.24 5.32 -6.43
N ARG A 37 -4.82 4.54 -7.42
CA ARG A 37 -5.39 4.54 -8.77
C ARG A 37 -5.20 3.18 -9.41
N ASN A 38 -6.29 2.54 -9.81
CA ASN A 38 -6.29 1.24 -10.51
C ASN A 38 -5.48 0.16 -9.75
N GLY A 39 -5.67 0.04 -8.43
CA GLY A 39 -4.92 -0.88 -7.59
C GLY A 39 -3.52 -0.37 -7.21
N LYS A 40 -2.99 0.68 -7.83
CA LYS A 40 -1.63 1.17 -7.53
C LYS A 40 -1.65 2.21 -6.42
N ILE A 41 -0.62 2.21 -5.58
CA ILE A 41 -0.34 3.34 -4.69
C ILE A 41 0.55 4.31 -5.46
N LEU A 42 0.15 5.59 -5.46
CA LEU A 42 0.92 6.67 -6.05
C LEU A 42 1.41 7.57 -4.91
N ALA A 43 2.72 7.77 -4.81
CA ALA A 43 3.36 8.61 -3.81
C ALA A 43 4.12 9.76 -4.47
N TRP A 44 4.04 10.96 -3.91
CA TRP A 44 4.87 12.09 -4.31
C TRP A 44 5.82 12.40 -3.17
N LEU A 45 7.11 12.42 -3.48
CA LEU A 45 8.12 12.78 -2.50
C LEU A 45 8.19 14.30 -2.34
N THR A 46 8.70 14.73 -1.19
CA THR A 46 8.85 16.15 -0.86
C THR A 46 9.89 16.85 -1.75
N ASP A 47 10.93 16.14 -2.15
CA ASP A 47 12.01 16.57 -3.05
C ASP A 47 11.63 16.49 -4.54
N GLU A 48 10.80 15.52 -4.93
CA GLU A 48 10.30 15.35 -6.30
C GLU A 48 8.75 15.47 -6.40
N PRO A 49 8.14 16.64 -6.09
CA PRO A 49 6.69 16.78 -6.00
C PRO A 49 5.95 16.69 -7.35
N ASN A 50 6.67 16.77 -8.48
CA ASN A 50 6.10 16.69 -9.82
C ASN A 50 6.08 15.26 -10.39
N ARG A 51 6.65 14.30 -9.67
CA ARG A 51 6.76 12.90 -10.12
C ARG A 51 6.07 11.98 -9.12
N ALA A 52 5.15 11.18 -9.63
CA ALA A 52 4.54 10.12 -8.86
C ALA A 52 5.42 8.86 -8.91
N ILE A 53 5.69 8.28 -7.75
CA ILE A 53 6.26 6.94 -7.61
C ILE A 53 5.11 5.95 -7.54
N GLU A 54 5.11 4.99 -8.44
CA GLU A 54 4.15 3.88 -8.43
C GLU A 54 4.66 2.72 -7.57
N ILE A 55 3.78 2.26 -6.68
CA ILE A 55 4.00 1.12 -5.79
C ILE A 55 2.85 0.14 -6.00
N ASN A 56 3.19 -1.03 -6.53
CA ASN A 56 2.27 -2.10 -6.88
C ASN A 56 2.41 -3.29 -5.92
N THR A 57 3.63 -3.54 -5.43
CA THR A 57 3.98 -4.68 -4.59
C THR A 57 4.74 -4.26 -3.33
N PRO A 58 4.78 -5.09 -2.28
CA PRO A 58 5.55 -4.85 -1.07
C PRO A 58 7.02 -4.48 -1.30
N ASP A 59 7.70 -5.13 -2.27
CA ASP A 59 9.12 -4.88 -2.54
C ASP A 59 9.40 -3.46 -3.05
N GLU A 60 8.40 -2.83 -3.68
CA GLU A 60 8.50 -1.48 -4.21
C GLU A 60 8.37 -0.40 -3.13
N LEU A 61 8.07 -0.76 -1.88
CA LEU A 61 8.09 0.16 -0.74
C LEU A 61 9.49 0.77 -0.51
N SER A 62 10.54 0.07 -0.94
CA SER A 62 11.92 0.57 -0.93
C SER A 62 12.09 1.88 -1.72
N LYS A 63 11.28 2.09 -2.77
CA LYS A 63 11.30 3.32 -3.60
C LYS A 63 10.96 4.60 -2.81
N VAL A 64 10.29 4.45 -1.67
CA VAL A 64 9.92 5.57 -0.78
C VAL A 64 10.66 5.51 0.58
N GLY A 65 11.71 4.69 0.66
CA GLY A 65 12.57 4.57 1.85
C GLY A 65 12.14 3.53 2.88
N ILE A 66 11.10 2.72 2.61
CA ILE A 66 10.67 1.65 3.50
C ILE A 66 11.36 0.36 3.06
N VAL A 67 12.55 0.12 3.60
CA VAL A 67 13.40 -1.05 3.24
C VAL A 67 13.02 -2.30 4.03
N THR A 68 12.60 -2.14 5.28
CA THR A 68 12.18 -3.24 6.16
C THR A 68 10.81 -2.93 6.76
N PRO A 69 9.71 -3.20 6.02
CA PRO A 69 8.38 -2.99 6.55
C PRO A 69 8.12 -3.94 7.72
N ASP A 70 7.69 -3.40 8.86
CA ASP A 70 7.32 -4.20 10.03
C ASP A 70 5.91 -4.79 9.84
N TRP A 71 5.85 -5.88 9.07
CA TRP A 71 4.62 -6.60 8.77
C TRP A 71 3.97 -7.20 10.02
N LYS A 72 4.78 -7.54 11.03
CA LYS A 72 4.31 -8.13 12.28
C LYS A 72 3.48 -7.13 13.08
N ARG A 73 3.90 -5.87 13.14
CA ARG A 73 3.12 -4.77 13.73
C ARG A 73 1.77 -4.52 13.03
N LEU A 74 1.65 -4.96 11.78
CA LEU A 74 0.42 -4.84 10.98
C LEU A 74 -0.43 -6.13 10.98
N HIS A 75 -0.07 -7.13 11.80
CA HIS A 75 -0.72 -8.45 11.81
C HIS A 75 -0.71 -9.14 10.43
N MET A 76 0.39 -8.95 9.69
CA MET A 76 0.63 -9.46 8.33
C MET A 76 1.93 -10.27 8.23
N ASP A 77 2.33 -10.89 9.33
CA ASP A 77 3.54 -11.71 9.45
C ASP A 77 3.61 -12.85 8.42
N HIS A 78 2.46 -13.39 8.00
CA HIS A 78 2.36 -14.40 6.93
C HIS A 78 2.81 -13.93 5.53
N ILE A 79 3.05 -12.63 5.33
CA ILE A 79 3.54 -12.08 4.05
C ILE A 79 5.05 -12.29 3.89
N VAL A 80 5.78 -12.37 5.01
CA VAL A 80 7.22 -12.63 4.99
C VAL A 80 7.42 -14.13 4.88
N TRP A 81 7.97 -14.59 3.76
CA TRP A 81 8.59 -15.91 3.72
C TRP A 81 9.89 -15.83 4.52
N GLU A 82 9.84 -16.24 5.79
CA GLU A 82 11.05 -16.63 6.49
C GLU A 82 11.61 -17.84 5.73
N ASN A 83 12.64 -17.60 4.92
CA ASN A 83 13.53 -18.67 4.51
C ASN A 83 14.17 -19.20 5.78
N ASN A 84 13.55 -20.22 6.38
CA ASN A 84 14.18 -21.05 7.39
C ASN A 84 15.41 -21.67 6.73
N VAL A 85 16.58 -21.08 6.97
CA VAL A 85 17.89 -21.65 6.71
C VAL A 85 18.46 -22.13 8.02
#